data_AF-A0A7W1TY99-F1
#
_entry.id   AF-A0A7W1TY99-F1
#
_cell.length_a   1.000
_cell.length_b   1.000
_cell.length_c   1.000
_cell.angle_alpha   90.00
_cell.angle_beta   90.00
_cell.angle_gamma   90.00
#
_symmetry.space_group_name_H-M   'P 1'
#
loop_
_entity.id
_entity.type
_entity.pdbx_description
1 polymer ?
#
loop_
_entity_poly.entity_id
_entity_poly.type
_entity_poly.pdbx_seq_one_letter_code
_entity_poly.pdbx_strand_id
1 'polypeptide(L)'
;MSRSTTTLTTPCPSGALGAALTTSCRRHWERPAHVALWACAAVSVLATVGIVAVLAGEAVRFFSAVPVGEFLTGASWSPAGTGEAGTASFGLLPLLSGTAIVAVGALLVGVPLGLATAIYLAEYAPPRVRALLKPAIELLAGIPTVVIGFFALQVITPHLLRPVFGADRVFVFNGAAGAIAVGIMVTPIIASLSEDALRAVPTSLREAARGLGAGRRF
;
A
#
# COMPACT_ATOMS: atom_id res chain seq x y z
N MET A 1 -20.70 45.66 -70.42
CA MET A 1 -21.44 45.16 -69.25
C MET A 1 -20.58 45.49 -68.02
N SER A 2 -20.91 46.55 -67.26
CA SER A 2 -21.46 46.48 -65.89
C SER A 2 -20.49 45.78 -64.92
N ARG A 3 -19.83 46.38 -63.91
CA ARG A 3 -20.07 47.56 -63.07
C ARG A 3 -18.75 48.04 -62.44
N SER A 4 -18.69 49.33 -62.17
CA SER A 4 -17.76 50.05 -61.29
C SER A 4 -18.15 49.94 -59.81
N THR A 5 -17.21 49.67 -58.89
CA THR A 5 -17.18 50.13 -57.47
C THR A 5 -15.78 49.81 -56.91
N THR A 6 -14.81 50.73 -56.85
CA THR A 6 -14.59 51.80 -55.85
C THR A 6 -14.41 51.30 -54.42
N THR A 7 -13.14 51.18 -54.01
CA THR A 7 -12.52 51.42 -52.68
C THR A 7 -13.29 51.10 -51.40
N LEU A 8 -12.69 50.31 -50.51
CA LEU A 8 -12.32 50.71 -49.15
C LEU A 8 -11.48 49.62 -48.47
N THR A 9 -10.17 49.85 -48.47
CA THR A 9 -9.23 49.30 -47.50
C THR A 9 -9.49 50.00 -46.17
N THR A 10 -10.32 49.42 -45.30
CA THR A 10 -10.35 49.80 -43.89
C THR A 10 -9.33 48.95 -43.14
N PRO A 11 -8.27 49.55 -42.54
CA PRO A 11 -7.42 48.83 -41.61
C PRO A 11 -8.26 48.38 -40.42
N CYS A 12 -8.15 47.11 -40.06
CA CYS A 12 -8.75 46.57 -38.85
C CYS A 12 -8.29 47.42 -37.65
N PRO A 13 -9.22 47.95 -36.82
CA PRO A 13 -8.81 48.72 -35.65
C PRO A 13 -8.07 47.81 -34.67
N SER A 14 -6.74 47.95 -34.65
CA SER A 14 -5.79 47.33 -33.72
C SER A 14 -5.90 47.97 -32.32
N GLY A 15 -7.10 47.94 -31.73
CA GLY A 15 -7.37 48.67 -30.49
C GLY A 15 -8.54 48.17 -29.64
N ALA A 16 -9.07 46.96 -29.88
CA ALA A 16 -10.25 46.48 -29.14
C ALA A 16 -10.25 44.98 -28.78
N LEU A 17 -9.08 44.31 -28.77
CA LEU A 17 -8.95 42.90 -28.35
C LEU A 17 -8.17 42.71 -27.04
N GLY A 18 -7.87 43.81 -26.33
CA GLY A 18 -7.05 43.81 -25.11
C GLY A 18 -7.78 44.10 -23.80
N ALA A 19 -9.11 44.27 -23.78
CA ALA A 19 -9.80 44.88 -22.63
C ALA A 19 -11.08 44.16 -22.15
N ALA A 20 -11.35 42.92 -22.57
CA ALA A 20 -12.63 42.26 -22.28
C ALA A 20 -12.54 40.82 -21.73
N LEU A 21 -11.42 40.43 -21.12
CA LEU A 21 -11.34 39.22 -20.28
C LEU A 21 -10.84 39.50 -18.85
N THR A 22 -10.91 40.76 -18.41
CA THR A 22 -10.67 41.13 -17.01
C THR A 22 -11.97 41.56 -16.36
N THR A 23 -13.02 40.73 -16.42
CA THR A 23 -14.16 40.87 -15.54
C THR A 23 -13.92 40.04 -14.28
N SER A 24 -13.39 40.76 -13.30
CA SER A 24 -13.45 40.48 -11.88
C SER A 24 -14.83 39.95 -11.46
N CYS A 25 -15.00 38.63 -11.46
CA CYS A 25 -15.97 37.96 -10.61
C CYS A 25 -15.20 37.41 -9.42
N ARG A 26 -14.74 38.32 -8.55
CA ARG A 26 -14.04 37.99 -7.31
C ARG A 26 -15.02 37.18 -6.45
N ARG A 27 -14.80 35.87 -6.41
CA ARG A 27 -15.80 34.88 -6.06
C ARG A 27 -16.00 35.01 -4.55
N HIS A 28 -17.13 35.55 -4.09
CA HIS A 28 -17.42 35.72 -2.65
C HIS A 28 -17.33 34.40 -1.84
N TRP A 29 -17.28 33.26 -2.54
CA TRP A 29 -17.03 31.91 -2.05
C TRP A 29 -15.58 31.62 -1.64
N GLU A 30 -14.59 32.45 -2.02
CA GLU A 30 -13.17 32.24 -1.67
C GLU A 30 -12.94 32.33 -0.16
N ARG A 31 -13.46 33.36 0.50
CA ARG A 31 -13.28 33.58 1.94
C ARG A 31 -13.87 32.46 2.81
N PRO A 32 -15.13 32.02 2.64
CA PRO A 32 -15.66 30.90 3.41
C PRO A 32 -14.95 29.58 3.10
N ALA A 33 -14.53 29.34 1.84
CA ALA A 33 -13.75 28.16 1.49
C ALA A 33 -12.37 28.16 2.18
N HIS A 34 -11.66 29.29 2.19
CA HIS A 34 -10.38 29.41 2.89
C HIS A 34 -10.51 29.22 4.41
N VAL A 35 -11.57 29.78 5.01
CA VAL A 35 -11.84 29.57 6.45
C VAL A 35 -12.17 28.12 6.75
N ALA A 36 -12.98 27.45 5.91
CA ALA A 36 -13.31 26.04 6.07
C ALA A 36 -12.06 25.14 5.93
N LEU A 37 -11.18 25.43 4.97
CA LEU A 37 -9.91 24.71 4.79
C LEU A 37 -8.98 24.92 6.00
N TRP A 38 -8.86 26.15 6.50
CA TRP A 38 -8.08 26.43 7.72
C TRP A 38 -8.65 25.76 8.96
N ALA A 39 -9.96 25.74 9.12
CA ALA A 39 -10.63 25.04 10.22
C ALA A 39 -10.40 23.53 10.13
N CYS A 40 -10.53 22.93 8.94
CA CYS A 40 -10.25 21.52 8.72
C CYS A 40 -8.79 21.18 9.04
N ALA A 41 -7.84 22.00 8.58
CA ALA A 41 -6.42 21.84 8.89
C ALA A 41 -6.15 21.98 10.39
N ALA A 42 -6.74 22.98 11.05
CA ALA A 42 -6.60 23.18 12.49
C ALA A 42 -7.17 22.00 13.30
N VAL A 43 -8.35 21.49 12.93
CA VAL A 43 -8.95 20.30 13.56
C VAL A 43 -8.07 19.07 13.37
N SER A 44 -7.52 18.86 12.17
CA SER A 44 -6.61 17.74 11.90
C SER A 44 -5.33 17.80 12.75
N VAL A 45 -4.72 18.98 12.85
CA VAL A 45 -3.54 19.20 13.70
C VAL A 45 -3.88 19.00 15.18
N LEU A 46 -4.97 19.58 15.66
CA LEU A 46 -5.42 19.42 17.05
C LEU A 46 -5.74 17.98 17.40
N ALA A 47 -6.41 17.24 16.51
CA ALA A 47 -6.68 15.82 16.69
C ALA A 47 -5.38 15.01 16.77
N THR A 48 -4.41 15.30 15.90
CA THR A 48 -3.10 14.64 15.92
C THR A 48 -2.35 14.92 17.23
N VAL A 49 -2.31 16.18 17.66
CA VAL A 49 -1.71 16.56 18.95
C VAL A 49 -2.43 15.89 20.11
N GLY A 50 -3.76 15.82 20.08
CA GLY A 50 -4.57 15.13 21.08
C GLY A 50 -4.27 13.63 21.17
N ILE A 51 -4.19 12.94 20.04
CA ILE A 51 -3.80 11.52 19.98
C ILE A 51 -2.41 11.31 20.59
N VAL A 52 -1.44 12.14 20.20
CA VAL A 52 -0.06 12.05 20.74
C VAL A 52 -0.05 12.29 22.25
N ALA A 53 -0.78 13.29 22.75
CA ALA A 53 -0.84 13.60 24.17
C ALA A 53 -1.47 12.46 24.99
N VAL A 54 -2.55 11.85 24.49
CA VAL A 54 -3.21 10.70 25.14
C VAL A 54 -2.27 9.49 25.16
N LEU A 55 -1.63 9.16 24.03
CA LEU A 55 -0.71 8.03 23.95
C LEU A 55 0.53 8.24 24.83
N ALA A 56 1.06 9.46 24.91
CA ALA A 56 2.18 9.78 25.79
C ALA A 56 1.78 9.65 27.27
N GLY A 57 0.60 10.14 27.65
CA GLY A 57 0.07 9.99 29.00
C GLY A 57 -0.11 8.52 29.40
N GLU A 58 -0.65 7.70 28.50
CA GLU A 58 -0.85 6.27 28.75
C GLU A 58 0.49 5.51 28.79
N ALA A 59 1.45 5.88 27.94
CA ALA A 59 2.80 5.31 27.98
C ALA A 59 3.50 5.61 29.32
N VAL A 60 3.41 6.84 29.84
CA VAL A 60 3.97 7.20 31.15
C VAL A 60 3.32 6.38 32.27
N ARG A 61 1.99 6.22 32.23
CA ARG A 61 1.27 5.38 33.20
C ARG A 61 1.72 3.92 33.13
N PHE A 62 1.82 3.36 31.92
CA PHE A 62 2.33 2.02 31.70
C PHE A 62 3.75 1.81 32.25
N PHE A 63 4.69 2.71 31.93
CA PHE A 63 6.07 2.59 32.41
C PHE A 63 6.25 2.89 33.90
N SER A 64 5.25 3.47 34.56
CA SER A 64 5.22 3.56 36.02
C SER A 64 4.91 2.22 36.69
N ALA A 65 4.22 1.31 35.98
CA ALA A 65 3.90 -0.04 36.45
C ALA A 65 4.89 -1.10 35.94
N VAL A 66 5.45 -0.92 34.74
CA VAL A 66 6.38 -1.87 34.11
C VAL A 66 7.72 -1.17 33.83
N PRO A 67 8.82 -1.58 34.47
CA PRO A 67 10.14 -1.00 34.20
C PRO A 67 10.54 -1.13 32.73
N VAL A 68 11.10 -0.07 32.14
CA VAL A 68 11.51 -0.04 30.73
C VAL A 68 12.49 -1.19 30.40
N GLY A 69 13.43 -1.50 31.30
CA GLY A 69 14.37 -2.59 31.08
C GLY A 69 13.67 -3.95 30.95
N GLU A 70 12.74 -4.24 31.86
CA GLU A 70 11.95 -5.48 31.84
C GLU A 70 11.03 -5.57 30.63
N PHE A 71 10.45 -4.43 30.20
CA PHE A 71 9.70 -4.35 28.95
C PHE A 71 10.58 -4.68 27.73
N LEU A 72 11.76 -4.06 27.62
CA LEU A 72 12.64 -4.22 26.45
C LEU A 72 13.27 -5.62 26.35
N THR A 73 13.71 -6.20 27.48
CA THR A 73 14.38 -7.51 27.49
C THR A 73 13.43 -8.66 27.82
N GLY A 74 12.17 -8.38 28.14
CA GLY A 74 11.18 -9.39 28.49
C GLY A 74 10.91 -10.36 27.34
N ALA A 75 10.99 -11.66 27.65
CA ALA A 75 10.79 -12.74 26.69
C ALA A 75 9.39 -13.38 26.74
N SER A 76 8.49 -12.84 27.56
CA SER A 76 7.10 -13.33 27.68
C SER A 76 6.10 -12.21 27.43
N TRP A 77 5.01 -12.54 26.76
CA TRP A 77 3.89 -11.63 26.53
C TRP A 77 2.61 -12.32 27.01
N SER A 78 2.13 -11.94 28.19
CA SER A 78 0.88 -12.44 28.78
C SER A 78 0.14 -11.32 29.52
N PRO A 79 -0.59 -10.44 28.81
CA PRO A 79 -1.36 -9.37 29.43
C PRO A 79 -2.44 -9.85 30.40
N ALA A 80 -3.02 -11.02 30.13
CA ALA A 80 -4.11 -11.60 30.93
C ALA A 80 -3.61 -12.34 32.19
N GLY A 81 -2.29 -12.43 32.39
CA GLY A 81 -1.70 -13.20 33.50
C GLY A 81 -1.97 -14.71 33.43
N THR A 82 -2.38 -15.20 32.26
CA THR A 82 -2.66 -16.63 32.01
C THR A 82 -1.40 -17.42 31.61
N GLY A 83 -0.24 -16.76 31.58
CA GLY A 83 1.04 -17.38 31.25
C GLY A 83 1.65 -18.18 32.41
N GLU A 84 2.83 -18.76 32.18
CA GLU A 84 3.52 -19.64 33.12
C GLU A 84 3.79 -19.00 34.50
N ALA A 85 3.94 -17.67 34.55
CA ALA A 85 4.19 -16.93 35.79
C ALA A 85 2.92 -16.60 36.60
N GLY A 86 1.71 -16.80 36.06
CA GLY A 86 0.45 -16.44 36.71
C GLY A 86 0.24 -14.93 36.93
N THR A 87 1.14 -14.09 36.42
CA THR A 87 1.12 -12.62 36.52
C THR A 87 1.17 -11.98 35.14
N ALA A 88 0.63 -10.77 35.01
CA ALA A 88 0.67 -10.05 33.75
C ALA A 88 2.11 -9.73 33.33
N SER A 89 2.50 -10.06 32.10
CA SER A 89 3.83 -9.80 31.56
C SER A 89 3.78 -9.11 30.20
N PHE A 90 4.70 -8.16 29.97
CA PHE A 90 4.69 -7.26 28.81
C PHE A 90 6.08 -7.16 28.16
N GLY A 91 6.64 -8.27 27.69
CA GLY A 91 7.91 -8.29 26.97
C GLY A 91 7.80 -7.84 25.51
N LEU A 92 8.74 -7.00 25.05
CA LEU A 92 8.83 -6.53 23.66
C LEU A 92 9.39 -7.60 22.71
N LEU A 93 10.30 -8.46 23.17
CA LEU A 93 11.01 -9.41 22.31
C LEU A 93 10.07 -10.36 21.56
N PRO A 94 9.04 -10.98 22.18
CA PRO A 94 8.09 -11.84 21.48
C PRO A 94 7.31 -11.12 20.38
N LEU A 95 6.99 -9.84 20.59
CA LEU A 95 6.28 -9.02 19.59
C LEU A 95 7.17 -8.71 18.39
N LEU A 96 8.43 -8.34 18.64
CA LEU A 96 9.41 -8.11 17.59
C LEU A 96 9.72 -9.39 16.82
N SER A 97 10.00 -10.49 17.52
CA SER A 97 10.30 -11.77 16.89
C SER A 97 9.10 -12.32 16.12
N GLY A 98 7.89 -12.22 16.68
CA GLY A 98 6.66 -12.64 16.02
C GLY A 98 6.41 -11.85 14.73
N THR A 99 6.59 -10.53 14.79
CA THR A 99 6.49 -9.67 13.61
C THR A 99 7.55 -10.01 12.56
N ALA A 100 8.81 -10.22 12.98
CA ALA A 100 9.89 -10.57 12.07
C ALA A 100 9.67 -11.94 11.40
N ILE A 101 9.25 -12.96 12.15
CA ILE A 101 8.94 -14.29 11.63
C ILE A 101 7.82 -14.21 10.58
N VAL A 102 6.73 -13.50 10.90
CA VAL A 102 5.60 -13.33 9.97
C VAL A 102 6.03 -12.54 8.74
N ALA A 103 6.80 -11.47 8.90
CA ALA A 103 7.28 -10.65 7.79
C ALA A 103 8.21 -11.44 6.85
N VAL A 104 9.21 -12.15 7.39
CA VAL A 104 10.11 -12.99 6.60
C VAL A 104 9.33 -14.11 5.92
N GLY A 105 8.45 -14.80 6.64
CA GLY A 105 7.61 -15.86 6.06
C GLY A 105 6.69 -15.33 4.96
N ALA A 106 6.11 -14.14 5.13
CA ALA A 106 5.31 -13.49 4.11
C ALA A 106 6.12 -13.14 2.86
N LEU A 107 7.36 -12.65 3.02
CA LEU A 107 8.24 -12.39 1.88
C LEU A 107 8.63 -13.68 1.15
N LEU A 108 8.90 -14.76 1.87
CA LEU A 108 9.22 -16.06 1.26
C LEU A 108 8.08 -16.60 0.40
N VAL A 109 6.83 -16.23 0.68
CA VAL A 109 5.66 -16.62 -0.13
C VAL A 109 5.35 -15.57 -1.19
N GLY A 110 5.24 -14.31 -0.80
CA GLY A 110 4.77 -13.22 -1.65
C GLY A 110 5.79 -12.78 -2.71
N VAL A 111 7.09 -12.80 -2.41
CA VAL A 111 8.14 -12.43 -3.37
C VAL A 111 8.17 -13.38 -4.57
N PRO A 112 8.31 -14.71 -4.41
CA PRO A 112 8.36 -15.60 -5.57
C PRO A 112 7.07 -15.57 -6.38
N LEU A 113 5.89 -15.55 -5.73
CA LEU A 113 4.61 -15.48 -6.42
C LEU A 113 4.42 -14.16 -7.18
N GLY A 114 4.72 -13.04 -6.52
CA GLY A 114 4.59 -11.70 -7.09
C GLY A 114 5.57 -11.48 -8.23
N LEU A 115 6.82 -11.86 -8.05
CA LEU A 115 7.86 -11.72 -9.07
C LEU A 115 7.60 -12.62 -10.28
N ALA A 116 7.20 -13.88 -10.07
CA ALA A 116 6.83 -14.77 -11.17
C ALA A 116 5.66 -14.20 -11.99
N THR A 117 4.65 -13.64 -11.30
CA THR A 117 3.50 -12.99 -11.93
C THR A 117 3.92 -11.75 -12.72
N ALA A 118 4.80 -10.92 -12.16
CA ALA A 118 5.34 -9.72 -12.82
C ALA A 118 6.14 -10.06 -14.08
N ILE A 119 7.06 -11.02 -13.99
CA ILE A 119 7.86 -11.48 -15.14
C ILE A 119 6.95 -12.00 -16.24
N TYR A 120 5.94 -12.82 -15.90
CA TYR A 120 4.97 -13.30 -16.87
C TYR A 120 4.20 -12.16 -17.54
N LEU A 121 3.69 -11.20 -16.78
CA LEU A 121 2.94 -10.04 -17.31
C LEU A 121 3.81 -9.09 -18.15
N ALA A 122 5.06 -8.88 -17.77
CA ALA A 122 5.97 -7.96 -18.43
C ALA A 122 6.50 -8.52 -19.75
N GLU A 123 6.93 -9.78 -19.78
CA GLU A 123 7.65 -10.35 -20.94
C GLU A 123 6.82 -11.33 -21.77
N TYR A 124 5.92 -12.10 -21.16
CA TYR A 124 5.30 -13.27 -21.81
C TYR A 124 3.81 -13.09 -22.13
N ALA A 125 3.09 -12.28 -21.36
CA ALA A 125 1.64 -12.20 -21.45
C ALA A 125 1.20 -11.49 -22.74
N PRO A 126 0.38 -12.13 -23.59
CA PRO A 126 -0.22 -11.45 -24.73
C PRO A 126 -1.21 -10.38 -24.25
N PRO A 127 -1.51 -9.35 -25.07
CA PRO A 127 -2.31 -8.19 -24.65
C PRO A 127 -3.66 -8.55 -24.02
N ARG A 128 -4.33 -9.59 -24.52
CA ARG A 128 -5.62 -10.07 -24.00
C ARG A 128 -5.52 -10.67 -22.60
N VAL A 129 -4.47 -11.47 -22.35
CA VAL A 129 -4.26 -12.11 -21.04
C VAL A 129 -3.90 -11.05 -20.00
N ARG A 130 -3.07 -10.08 -20.38
CA ARG A 130 -2.75 -8.94 -19.50
C ARG A 130 -3.99 -8.12 -19.12
N ALA A 131 -4.87 -7.86 -20.09
CA ALA A 131 -6.10 -7.11 -19.85
C ALA A 131 -7.07 -7.80 -18.86
N LEU A 132 -6.96 -9.13 -18.70
CA LEU A 132 -7.75 -9.90 -17.73
C LEU A 132 -7.03 -10.07 -16.38
N LEU A 133 -5.74 -10.44 -16.42
CA LEU A 133 -4.98 -10.76 -15.20
C LEU A 133 -4.72 -9.52 -14.33
N LYS A 134 -4.46 -8.35 -14.94
CA LYS A 134 -4.13 -7.14 -14.17
C LYS A 134 -5.29 -6.69 -13.26
N PRO A 135 -6.54 -6.56 -13.75
CA PRO A 135 -7.69 -6.34 -12.88
C PRO A 135 -7.92 -7.44 -11.85
N ALA A 136 -7.65 -8.71 -12.19
CA ALA A 136 -7.83 -9.82 -11.24
C ALA A 136 -6.83 -9.74 -10.07
N ILE A 137 -5.58 -9.36 -10.33
CA ILE A 137 -4.55 -9.15 -9.30
C ILE A 137 -4.88 -7.91 -8.44
N GLU A 138 -5.37 -6.83 -9.06
CA GLU A 138 -5.83 -5.66 -8.33
C GLU A 138 -7.06 -5.97 -7.45
N LEU A 139 -7.96 -6.85 -7.92
CA LEU A 139 -9.10 -7.31 -7.14
C LEU A 139 -8.67 -8.14 -5.91
N LEU A 140 -7.60 -8.93 -6.02
CA LEU A 140 -7.00 -9.62 -4.86
C LEU A 140 -6.50 -8.62 -3.81
N ALA A 141 -5.99 -7.46 -4.21
CA ALA A 141 -5.60 -6.39 -3.29
C ALA A 141 -6.79 -5.70 -2.61
N GLY A 142 -7.98 -5.79 -3.21
CA GLY A 142 -9.23 -5.23 -2.67
C GLY A 142 -9.88 -6.06 -1.56
N ILE A 143 -9.35 -7.26 -1.25
CA ILE A 143 -9.92 -8.11 -0.20
C ILE A 143 -9.67 -7.45 1.17
N PRO A 144 -10.71 -7.26 2.01
CA PRO A 144 -10.54 -6.70 3.34
C PRO A 144 -9.58 -7.55 4.19
N THR A 145 -8.66 -6.89 4.89
CA THR A 145 -7.61 -7.55 5.70
C THR A 145 -8.19 -8.48 6.79
N VAL A 146 -9.36 -8.13 7.34
CA VAL A 146 -10.08 -8.95 8.33
C VAL A 146 -10.49 -10.30 7.75
N VAL A 147 -10.91 -10.33 6.48
CA VAL A 147 -11.31 -11.57 5.79
C VAL A 147 -10.09 -12.48 5.61
N ILE A 148 -8.94 -11.91 5.26
CA ILE A 148 -7.68 -12.65 5.12
C ILE A 148 -7.23 -13.24 6.47
N GLY A 149 -7.35 -12.47 7.56
CA GLY A 149 -7.05 -12.95 8.91
C GLY A 149 -7.96 -14.11 9.32
N PHE A 150 -9.26 -14.01 9.05
CA PHE A 150 -10.20 -15.10 9.31
C PHE A 150 -9.93 -16.33 8.44
N PHE A 151 -9.59 -16.14 7.18
CA PHE A 151 -9.20 -17.21 6.25
C PHE A 151 -7.94 -17.96 6.74
N ALA A 152 -6.98 -17.27 7.35
CA ALA A 152 -5.81 -17.90 7.95
C ALA A 152 -6.17 -18.90 9.07
N LEU A 153 -7.16 -18.54 9.90
CA LEU A 153 -7.59 -19.35 11.03
C LEU A 153 -8.51 -20.49 10.59
N GLN A 154 -9.46 -20.23 9.68
CA GLN A 154 -10.50 -21.18 9.31
C GLN A 154 -10.13 -22.08 8.14
N VAL A 155 -9.19 -21.65 7.29
CA VAL A 155 -8.81 -22.41 6.09
C VAL A 155 -7.37 -22.84 6.14
N ILE A 156 -6.43 -21.89 6.23
CA ILE A 156 -5.00 -22.21 6.14
C ILE A 156 -4.57 -23.14 7.29
N THR A 157 -4.94 -22.81 8.53
CA THR A 157 -4.53 -23.63 9.67
C THR A 157 -5.12 -25.06 9.62
N PRO A 158 -6.44 -25.26 9.55
CA PRO A 158 -7.02 -26.60 9.62
C PRO A 158 -6.87 -27.42 8.34
N HIS A 159 -6.87 -26.80 7.16
CA HIS A 159 -6.88 -27.53 5.89
C HIS A 159 -5.52 -27.58 5.19
N LEU A 160 -4.61 -26.66 5.47
CA LEU A 160 -3.26 -26.67 4.87
C LEU A 160 -2.20 -27.14 5.88
N LEU A 161 -2.14 -26.53 7.06
CA LEU A 161 -1.04 -26.78 8.00
C LEU A 161 -1.23 -28.04 8.84
N ARG A 162 -2.41 -28.24 9.45
CA ARG A 162 -2.66 -29.42 10.30
C ARG A 162 -2.53 -30.76 9.59
N PRO A 163 -2.94 -30.93 8.31
CA PRO A 163 -2.75 -32.19 7.61
C PRO A 163 -1.28 -32.49 7.29
N VAL A 164 -0.46 -31.45 7.10
CA VAL A 164 0.96 -31.59 6.74
C VAL A 164 1.86 -31.76 7.98
N PHE A 165 1.59 -31.00 9.04
CA PHE A 165 2.44 -30.93 10.23
C PHE A 165 1.85 -31.64 11.46
N GLY A 166 0.60 -32.10 11.40
CA GLY A 166 -0.13 -32.75 12.48
C GLY A 166 -1.00 -31.77 13.27
N ALA A 167 -2.24 -32.19 13.58
CA ALA A 167 -3.21 -31.37 14.31
C ALA A 167 -2.76 -31.01 15.74
N ASP A 168 -2.00 -31.90 16.38
CA ASP A 168 -1.55 -31.74 17.77
C ASP A 168 -0.40 -30.74 17.91
N ARG A 169 0.32 -30.46 16.81
CA ARG A 169 1.48 -29.54 16.80
C ARG A 169 1.14 -28.14 16.35
N VAL A 170 0.05 -27.97 15.58
CA VAL A 170 -0.33 -26.68 15.00
C VAL A 170 -1.53 -26.10 15.75
N PHE A 171 -1.24 -25.13 16.60
CA PHE A 171 -2.24 -24.30 17.28
C PHE A 171 -3.05 -23.47 16.28
N VAL A 172 -4.28 -23.13 16.67
CA VAL A 172 -5.20 -22.32 15.85
C VAL A 172 -4.55 -20.96 15.53
N PHE A 173 -3.95 -20.32 16.53
CA PHE A 173 -3.16 -19.11 16.36
C PHE A 173 -1.70 -19.51 16.17
N ASN A 174 -1.20 -19.42 14.94
CA ASN A 174 0.18 -19.74 14.61
C ASN A 174 0.74 -18.74 13.59
N GLY A 175 2.05 -18.47 13.69
CA GLY A 175 2.74 -17.51 12.82
C GLY A 175 2.80 -17.94 11.36
N ALA A 176 2.82 -19.25 11.07
CA ALA A 176 2.93 -19.77 9.70
C ALA A 176 1.68 -19.46 8.87
N ALA A 177 0.48 -19.64 9.43
CA ALA A 177 -0.77 -19.29 8.77
C ALA A 177 -0.86 -17.78 8.51
N GLY A 178 -0.44 -16.96 9.49
CA GLY A 178 -0.32 -15.52 9.32
C GLY A 178 0.65 -15.14 8.21
N ALA A 179 1.84 -15.76 8.18
CA ALA A 179 2.85 -15.53 7.14
C ALA A 179 2.34 -15.87 5.73
N ILE A 180 1.68 -17.01 5.55
CA ILE A 180 1.11 -17.40 4.25
C ILE A 180 0.00 -16.43 3.84
N ALA A 181 -0.92 -16.10 4.75
CA ALA A 181 -2.03 -15.20 4.47
C ALA A 181 -1.55 -13.79 4.07
N VAL A 182 -0.59 -13.25 4.83
CA VAL A 182 0.03 -11.94 4.53
C VAL A 182 0.85 -12.03 3.24
N GLY A 183 1.55 -13.13 2.97
CA GLY A 183 2.29 -13.34 1.73
C GLY A 183 1.37 -13.30 0.50
N ILE A 184 0.20 -13.93 0.56
CA ILE A 184 -0.83 -13.85 -0.49
C ILE A 184 -1.31 -12.41 -0.66
N MET A 185 -1.58 -11.70 0.44
CA MET A 185 -2.02 -10.30 0.42
C MET A 185 -0.98 -9.35 -0.18
N VAL A 186 0.31 -9.58 0.06
CA VAL A 186 1.41 -8.75 -0.46
C VAL A 186 1.73 -9.07 -1.93
N THR A 187 1.30 -10.22 -2.44
CA THR A 187 1.58 -10.68 -3.82
C THR A 187 1.16 -9.65 -4.89
N PRO A 188 -0.04 -9.04 -4.87
CA PRO A 188 -0.42 -7.99 -5.82
C PRO A 188 0.50 -6.77 -5.80
N ILE A 189 0.94 -6.35 -4.60
CA ILE A 189 1.82 -5.18 -4.44
C ILE A 189 3.17 -5.48 -5.09
N ILE A 190 3.75 -6.65 -4.80
CA ILE A 190 5.03 -7.07 -5.39
C ILE A 190 4.90 -7.25 -6.90
N ALA A 191 3.81 -7.86 -7.37
CA ALA A 191 3.57 -8.07 -8.79
C ALA A 191 3.49 -6.75 -9.56
N SER A 192 2.68 -5.80 -9.09
CA SER A 192 2.53 -4.50 -9.75
C SER A 192 3.83 -3.69 -9.73
N LEU A 193 4.50 -3.60 -8.57
CA LEU A 193 5.76 -2.88 -8.45
C LEU A 193 6.85 -3.47 -9.35
N SER A 194 6.95 -4.80 -9.39
CA SER A 194 7.96 -5.49 -10.21
C SER A 194 7.63 -5.41 -11.70
N GLU A 195 6.36 -5.47 -12.09
CA GLU A 195 5.94 -5.29 -13.49
C GLU A 195 6.30 -3.89 -13.99
N ASP A 196 6.01 -2.86 -13.20
CA ASP A 196 6.32 -1.47 -13.54
C ASP A 196 7.84 -1.25 -13.65
N ALA A 197 8.63 -1.84 -12.74
CA ALA A 197 10.09 -1.81 -12.79
C ALA A 197 10.65 -2.49 -14.05
N LEU A 198 10.14 -3.67 -14.43
CA LEU A 198 10.58 -4.40 -15.63
C LEU A 198 10.22 -3.66 -16.92
N ARG A 199 9.06 -2.99 -16.95
CA ARG A 199 8.61 -2.18 -18.10
C ARG A 199 9.37 -0.87 -18.25
N ALA A 200 9.92 -0.32 -17.16
CA ALA A 200 10.69 0.91 -17.20
C ALA A 200 12.06 0.76 -17.90
N VAL A 201 12.51 -0.48 -18.16
CA VAL A 201 13.79 -0.75 -18.84
C VAL A 201 13.75 -0.26 -20.29
N PRO A 202 14.68 0.63 -20.72
CA PRO A 202 14.73 1.14 -22.10
C PRO A 202 14.88 0.03 -23.16
N THR A 203 14.19 0.20 -24.29
CA THR A 203 14.26 -0.73 -25.42
C THR A 203 15.67 -0.89 -25.98
N SER A 204 16.51 0.16 -25.93
CA SER A 204 17.91 0.11 -26.39
C SER A 204 18.74 -0.93 -25.61
N LEU A 205 18.55 -1.05 -24.29
CA LEU A 205 19.23 -2.06 -23.48
C LEU A 205 18.74 -3.47 -23.82
N ARG A 206 17.44 -3.62 -24.09
CA ARG A 206 16.84 -4.89 -24.53
C ARG A 206 17.38 -5.33 -25.90
N GLU A 207 17.51 -4.41 -26.83
CA GLU A 207 18.04 -4.68 -28.18
C GLU A 207 19.54 -4.98 -28.15
N ALA A 208 20.32 -4.24 -27.35
CA ALA A 208 21.74 -4.52 -27.13
C ALA A 208 21.97 -5.93 -26.56
N ALA A 209 21.18 -6.34 -25.56
CA ALA A 209 21.25 -7.70 -24.99
C ALA A 209 20.97 -8.78 -26.04
N ARG A 210 19.97 -8.56 -26.92
CA ARG A 210 19.67 -9.49 -28.04
C ARG A 210 20.82 -9.55 -29.05
N GLY A 211 21.49 -8.43 -29.32
CA GLY A 211 22.68 -8.38 -30.17
C GLY A 211 23.87 -9.17 -29.60
N LEU A 212 23.94 -9.31 -28.27
CA LEU A 212 24.93 -10.13 -27.56
C LEU A 212 24.53 -11.61 -27.42
N GLY A 213 23.41 -12.03 -28.02
CA GLY A 213 22.95 -13.41 -27.99
C GLY A 213 21.96 -13.74 -26.86
N ALA A 214 21.46 -12.75 -26.11
CA ALA A 214 20.36 -12.98 -25.19
C ALA A 214 19.09 -13.35 -26.00
N GLY A 215 18.63 -14.58 -25.86
CA GLY A 215 17.42 -15.06 -26.50
C GLY A 215 16.17 -14.40 -25.92
N ARG A 216 15.06 -14.44 -26.65
CA ARG A 216 13.73 -13.95 -26.18
C ARG A 216 13.17 -14.70 -24.95
N ARG A 217 13.90 -15.70 -24.44
CA ARG A 217 13.58 -16.59 -23.31
C ARG A 217 14.36 -16.25 -22.03
N PHE A 218 15.22 -15.24 -22.08
CA PHE A 218 15.90 -14.64 -20.92
C PHE A 218 15.55 -13.15 -20.86
#